data_AF-A0AAW6YSL6-F1
#
_entry.id   AF-A0AAW6YSL6-F1
#
_cell.length_a   1.000
_cell.length_b   1.000
_cell.length_c   1.000
_cell.angle_alpha   90.00
_cell.angle_beta   90.00
_cell.angle_gamma   90.00
#
_symmetry.space_group_name_H-M   'P 1'
#
loop_
_entity.id
_entity.type
_entity.pdbx_description
1 polymer ?
#
loop_
_entity_poly.entity_id
_entity_poly.type
_entity_poly.pdbx_seq_one_letter_code
_entity_poly.pdbx_strand_id
1 'polypeptide(L)'
;LSNQRFDENFNTESAYNADLGKTLNVNTVIEGGTQINSVAGLVKMKANTRTVPEAGNDLVLSIINDCIEELNAKSEGYLELNLLQNNPPATSTEDN
;
A
#
# COMPACT_ATOMS: atom_id res chain seq x y z
N LEU A 1 0.10 -4.30 -10.93
CA LEU A 1 -0.49 -2.95 -11.05
C LEU A 1 -0.04 -2.05 -9.91
N SER A 2 -0.37 -2.38 -8.65
CA SER A 2 0.05 -1.61 -7.48
C SER A 2 1.57 -1.49 -7.36
N ASN A 3 2.34 -2.58 -7.35
CA ASN A 3 3.80 -2.52 -7.22
C ASN A 3 4.48 -1.66 -8.31
N GLN A 4 3.98 -1.72 -9.55
CA GLN A 4 4.49 -0.88 -10.64
C GLN A 4 4.20 0.61 -10.40
N ARG A 5 2.98 0.95 -9.99
CA ARG A 5 2.64 2.34 -9.62
C ARG A 5 3.43 2.81 -8.40
N PHE A 6 3.72 1.91 -7.47
CA PHE A 6 4.58 2.22 -6.34
C PHE A 6 6.01 2.52 -6.79
N ASP A 7 6.59 1.71 -7.69
CA ASP A 7 7.92 1.99 -8.25
C ASP A 7 7.95 3.33 -9.01
N GLU A 8 6.93 3.61 -9.83
CA GLU A 8 6.84 4.84 -10.62
C GLU A 8 6.74 6.11 -9.76
N ASN A 9 6.14 6.03 -8.56
CA ASN A 9 5.91 7.19 -7.71
C ASN A 9 6.91 7.32 -6.56
N PHE A 10 7.37 6.19 -6.00
CA PHE A 10 8.21 6.17 -4.79
C PHE A 10 9.67 5.82 -5.03
N ASN A 11 10.02 5.27 -6.21
CA ASN A 11 11.41 4.99 -6.57
C ASN A 11 12.02 6.10 -7.45
N THR A 12 11.69 7.36 -7.13
CA THR A 12 12.14 8.57 -7.83
C THR A 12 12.99 9.45 -6.91
N GLU A 13 13.85 10.29 -7.46
CA GLU A 13 14.69 11.24 -6.69
C GLU A 13 13.85 12.22 -5.86
N SER A 14 12.64 12.54 -6.32
CA SER A 14 11.68 13.41 -5.60
C SER A 14 11.01 12.74 -4.40
N ALA A 15 11.06 11.42 -4.29
CA ALA A 15 10.49 10.63 -3.20
C ALA A 15 11.58 10.06 -2.27
N TYR A 16 12.81 10.61 -2.35
CA TYR A 16 13.94 10.24 -1.53
C TYR A 16 14.13 11.26 -0.40
N ASN A 17 14.15 10.78 0.84
CA ASN A 17 14.48 11.59 2.01
C ASN A 17 15.91 11.26 2.46
N ALA A 18 16.72 12.28 2.75
CA ALA A 18 18.13 12.09 3.11
C ALA A 18 18.34 11.30 4.42
N ASP A 19 17.41 11.41 5.37
CA ASP A 19 17.48 10.78 6.69
C ASP A 19 16.68 9.47 6.75
N LEU A 20 15.56 9.39 6.03
CA LEU A 20 14.61 8.26 6.08
C LEU A 20 14.73 7.30 4.88
N GLY A 21 15.46 7.67 3.82
CA GLY A 21 15.61 6.88 2.60
C GLY A 21 14.38 6.90 1.71
N LYS A 22 14.07 5.77 1.06
CA LYS A 22 12.92 5.61 0.14
C LYS A 22 11.72 5.00 0.86
N THR A 23 10.51 5.35 0.42
CA THR A 23 9.27 4.67 0.86
C THR A 23 9.30 3.18 0.48
N LEU A 24 8.95 2.31 1.43
CA LEU A 24 8.91 0.86 1.24
C LEU A 24 7.48 0.34 1.43
N ASN A 25 6.96 -0.36 0.43
CA ASN A 25 5.69 -1.07 0.51
C ASN A 25 5.95 -2.56 0.78
N VAL A 26 5.42 -3.07 1.88
CA VAL A 26 5.59 -4.48 2.28
C VAL A 26 4.22 -5.14 2.38
N ASN A 27 3.92 -6.05 1.45
CA ASN A 27 2.76 -6.93 1.55
C ASN A 27 3.12 -8.09 2.48
N THR A 28 2.48 -8.17 3.64
CA THR A 28 2.96 -9.02 4.75
C THR A 28 2.24 -10.37 4.80
N VAL A 29 0.94 -10.41 4.49
CA VAL A 29 0.12 -11.63 4.63
C VAL A 29 -0.94 -11.69 3.54
N ILE A 30 -1.11 -12.87 2.92
CA ILE A 30 -2.23 -13.17 2.01
C ILE A 30 -2.89 -14.47 2.49
N GLU A 31 -4.16 -14.41 2.87
CA GLU A 31 -4.98 -15.53 3.34
C GLU A 31 -6.11 -15.76 2.32
N GLY A 32 -6.15 -16.92 1.66
CA GLY A 32 -7.15 -17.19 0.63
C GLY A 32 -7.59 -18.65 0.59
N GLY A 33 -8.91 -18.87 0.68
CA GLY A 33 -9.51 -20.20 0.59
C GLY A 33 -9.13 -21.15 1.73
N THR A 34 -9.84 -22.27 1.84
CA THR A 34 -9.58 -23.31 2.85
C THR A 34 -9.54 -24.72 2.28
N GLN A 35 -9.92 -24.89 1.02
CA GLN A 35 -9.98 -26.18 0.34
C GLN A 35 -9.25 -26.09 -1.00
N ILE A 36 -8.42 -27.09 -1.30
CA ILE A 36 -7.58 -27.13 -2.51
C ILE A 36 -8.39 -27.24 -3.81
N ASN A 37 -9.62 -27.73 -3.74
CA ASN A 37 -10.48 -28.02 -4.90
C ASN A 37 -11.69 -27.08 -4.99
N SER A 38 -11.69 -25.95 -4.29
CA SER A 38 -12.78 -24.99 -4.31
C SER A 38 -12.28 -23.61 -4.71
N VAL A 39 -13.13 -22.86 -5.42
CA VAL A 39 -12.89 -21.43 -5.63
C VAL A 39 -13.03 -20.73 -4.28
N ALA A 40 -12.03 -19.93 -3.92
CA ALA A 40 -12.05 -19.18 -2.67
C ALA A 40 -13.13 -18.09 -2.71
N GLY A 41 -14.09 -18.14 -1.78
CA GLY A 41 -15.13 -17.11 -1.66
C GLY A 41 -14.64 -15.79 -1.05
N LEU A 42 -13.49 -15.81 -0.37
CA LEU A 42 -12.88 -14.63 0.24
C LEU A 42 -11.36 -14.77 0.29
N VAL A 43 -10.67 -13.68 0.00
CA VAL A 43 -9.22 -13.54 0.17
C VAL A 43 -8.96 -12.27 0.97
N LYS A 44 -8.10 -12.34 1.99
CA LYS A 44 -7.68 -11.20 2.80
C LYS A 44 -6.19 -10.96 2.60
N MET A 45 -5.84 -9.74 2.24
CA MET A 45 -4.45 -9.30 2.16
C MET A 45 -4.20 -8.25 3.24
N LYS A 46 -3.09 -8.38 3.97
CA LYS A 46 -2.62 -7.41 4.95
C LYS A 46 -1.26 -6.89 4.51
N ALA A 47 -1.15 -5.58 4.38
CA ALA A 47 0.07 -4.91 3.97
C ALA A 47 0.41 -3.79 4.97
N ASN A 48 1.68 -3.44 5.03
CA ASN A 48 2.18 -2.30 5.78
C ASN A 48 3.09 -1.45 4.88
N THR A 49 2.84 -0.16 4.84
CA THR A 49 3.63 0.78 4.04
C THR A 49 4.25 1.80 4.97
N ARG A 50 5.57 1.98 4.86
CA ARG A 50 6.30 3.03 5.57
C ARG A 50 6.60 4.16 4.61
N THR A 51 6.04 5.33 4.87
CA THR A 51 6.12 6.52 4.02
C THR A 51 7.14 7.53 4.54
N VAL A 52 7.61 8.39 3.64
CA VAL A 52 8.42 9.57 3.95
C VAL A 52 7.57 10.84 3.75
N PRO A 53 7.92 11.98 4.37
CA PRO A 53 7.14 13.23 4.26
C PRO A 53 6.84 13.68 2.83
N GLU A 54 7.77 13.46 1.90
CA GLU A 54 7.68 13.83 0.49
C GLU A 54 6.68 12.96 -0.28
N ALA A 55 6.40 11.75 0.23
CA ALA A 55 5.53 10.77 -0.38
C ALA A 55 4.69 10.09 0.72
N GLY A 56 3.76 10.87 1.27
CA GLY A 56 2.99 10.54 2.47
C GLY A 56 1.84 9.54 2.26
N ASN A 57 1.11 9.30 3.35
CA ASN A 57 0.06 8.28 3.42
C ASN A 57 -1.10 8.54 2.44
N ASP A 58 -1.40 9.79 2.13
CA ASP A 58 -2.49 10.13 1.20
C ASP A 58 -2.21 9.64 -0.22
N LEU A 59 -0.95 9.72 -0.67
CA LEU A 59 -0.54 9.20 -1.98
C LEU A 59 -0.65 7.67 -2.03
N VAL A 60 -0.23 7.01 -0.95
CA VAL A 60 -0.36 5.55 -0.78
C VAL A 60 -1.82 5.12 -0.85
N LEU A 61 -2.71 5.81 -0.12
CA LEU A 61 -4.14 5.51 -0.10
C LEU A 61 -4.78 5.76 -1.47
N SER A 62 -4.43 6.85 -2.15
CA SER A 62 -4.92 7.13 -3.51
C SER A 62 -4.58 6.00 -4.47
N ILE A 63 -3.30 5.59 -4.53
CA ILE A 63 -2.84 4.54 -5.44
C ILE A 63 -3.57 3.21 -5.19
N ILE A 64 -3.78 2.86 -3.91
CA ILE A 64 -4.48 1.62 -3.55
C ILE A 64 -5.96 1.70 -3.92
N ASN A 65 -6.64 2.80 -3.60
CA ASN A 65 -8.05 2.99 -3.94
C ASN A 65 -8.26 2.98 -5.45
N ASP A 66 -7.42 3.66 -6.23
CA ASP A 66 -7.49 3.66 -7.70
C ASP A 66 -7.34 2.25 -8.27
N CYS A 67 -6.45 1.44 -7.69
CA CYS A 67 -6.31 0.03 -8.10
C CYS A 67 -7.55 -0.79 -7.74
N ILE A 68 -8.15 -0.57 -6.57
CA ILE A 68 -9.37 -1.26 -6.12
C ILE A 68 -10.54 -0.91 -7.03
N GLU A 69 -10.75 0.37 -7.33
CA GLU A 69 -11.82 0.82 -8.22
C GLU A 69 -11.67 0.24 -9.63
N GLU A 70 -10.44 0.25 -10.18
CA GLU A 70 -10.18 -0.32 -11.50
C GLU A 70 -10.45 -1.83 -11.55
N LEU A 71 -10.08 -2.57 -10.50
CA LEU A 71 -10.29 -4.02 -10.43
C LEU A 71 -11.76 -4.37 -10.18
N ASN A 72 -12.46 -3.60 -9.34
CA ASN A 72 -13.89 -3.76 -9.11
C ASN A 72 -14.72 -3.47 -10.36
N ALA A 73 -14.28 -2.52 -11.20
CA ALA A 73 -14.95 -2.24 -12.48
C ALA A 73 -14.75 -3.34 -13.53
N LYS A 74 -13.71 -4.18 -13.38
CA LYS A 74 -13.30 -5.20 -14.36
C LYS A 74 -13.63 -6.63 -13.93
N SER A 75 -14.13 -6.83 -12.72
CA SER A 75 -14.38 -8.16 -12.17
C SER A 75 -15.76 -8.27 -11.51
N GLU A 76 -16.29 -9.48 -11.42
CA GLU A 76 -17.53 -9.75 -10.66
C GLU A 76 -17.29 -9.78 -9.14
N GLY A 77 -16.02 -9.78 -8.72
CA GLY A 77 -15.63 -9.73 -7.31
C GLY A 77 -15.61 -8.29 -6.79
N TYR A 78 -15.65 -8.16 -5.46
CA TYR A 78 -15.56 -6.87 -4.77
C TYR A 78 -14.36 -6.85 -3.83
N LEU A 79 -13.47 -5.88 -4.06
CA LEU A 79 -12.33 -5.56 -3.23
C LEU A 79 -12.67 -4.34 -2.36
N GLU A 80 -12.24 -4.39 -1.10
CA GLU A 80 -12.37 -3.29 -0.15
C GLU A 80 -11.05 -3.06 0.58
N LEU A 81 -10.78 -1.80 0.96
CA LEU A 81 -9.64 -1.43 1.79
C LEU A 81 -10.09 -1.18 3.22
N ASN A 82 -9.51 -1.91 4.17
CA ASN A 82 -9.68 -1.63 5.59
C ASN A 82 -8.38 -1.07 6.19
N LEU A 83 -8.41 0.22 6.56
CA LEU A 83 -7.26 0.91 7.12
C LEU A 83 -7.20 0.69 8.64
N LEU A 84 -6.29 -0.18 9.09
CA LEU A 84 -6.14 -0.48 10.51
C LEU A 84 -5.40 0.60 11.30
N GLN A 85 -4.42 1.25 10.66
CA GLN A 85 -3.58 2.26 11.30
C GLN A 85 -3.07 3.27 10.26
N ASN A 86 -3.11 4.56 10.60
CA ASN A 86 -2.62 5.66 9.76
C ASN A 86 -1.83 6.63 10.64
N ASN A 87 -0.51 6.46 10.67
CA ASN A 87 0.37 7.35 11.41
C ASN A 87 1.12 8.23 10.41
N PRO A 88 1.05 9.56 10.54
CA PRO A 88 1.84 10.44 9.71
C PRO A 88 3.34 10.20 9.95
N PRO A 89 4.21 10.45 8.95
CA PRO A 89 5.64 10.31 9.11
C PRO A 89 6.14 11.22 10.24
N ALA A 90 6.87 10.63 11.20
CA ALA A 90 7.41 11.36 12.33
C ALA A 90 8.73 12.04 11.91
N THR A 91 8.76 13.36 11.92
CA THR A 91 10.00 14.13 11.85
C THR A 91 10.41 14.52 13.27
N SER A 92 11.53 13.98 13.74
CA SER A 92 12.22 14.55 14.90
C SER A 92 13.16 15.62 14.37
N THR A 93 12.98 16.87 14.76
CA THR A 93 14.10 17.82 14.77
C THR A 93 15.16 17.24 15.69
N GLU A 94 16.42 17.20 15.24
CA GLU A 94 17.58 16.91 16.09
C GLU A 94 17.51 17.85 17.30
N ASP A 95 17.01 17.33 18.43
CA ASP A 95 16.96 18.06 19.69
C ASP A 95 18.37 18.00 20.29
N ASN A 96 18.95 19.18 20.54
CA ASN A 96 20.26 19.40 21.15
C ASN A 96 20.48 18.60 22.45
#